data_AF-M0IMH7-F1
#
_entry.id   AF-M0IMH7-F1
#
_cell.length_a   1.000
_cell.length_b   1.000
_cell.length_c   1.000
_cell.angle_alpha   90.00
_cell.angle_beta   90.00
_cell.angle_gamma   90.00
#
_symmetry.space_group_name_H-M   'P 1'
#
loop_
_entity.id
_entity.type
_entity.pdbx_description
1 polymer ?
#
loop_
_entity_poly.entity_id
_entity_poly.type
_entity_poly.pdbx_seq_one_letter_code
_entity_poly.pdbx_strand_id
1 'polypeptide(L)'
;MSLLGITLVAGVVSGIVLAGIVYAHATHGNKSPKARRLSPLLVAGADLLGFFGAYVFEDEVRYLYFRVIKPRAIAVTPYEALSVTLGSGLLVGIGALVSYLALSRNGTV
;
A
#
# COMPACT_ATOMS: atom_id res chain seq x y z
N MET A 1 -17.52 -9.90 7.47
CA MET A 1 -17.04 -9.26 6.21
C MET A 1 -16.16 -10.25 5.48
N SER A 2 -16.23 -10.31 4.15
CA SER A 2 -15.30 -11.12 3.35
C SER A 2 -13.89 -10.51 3.39
N LEU A 3 -12.86 -11.31 3.17
CA LEU A 3 -11.47 -10.84 3.08
C LEU A 3 -11.31 -9.74 2.01
N LEU A 4 -11.99 -9.91 0.87
CA LEU A 4 -12.06 -8.88 -0.17
C LEU A 4 -12.63 -7.56 0.36
N GLY A 5 -13.72 -7.61 1.13
CA GLY A 5 -14.30 -6.41 1.73
C GLY A 5 -13.34 -5.73 2.71
N ILE A 6 -12.60 -6.50 3.50
CA ILE A 6 -11.63 -5.95 4.47
C ILE A 6 -10.45 -5.31 3.74
N THR A 7 -9.89 -5.97 2.72
CA THR A 7 -8.75 -5.46 1.94
C THR A 7 -9.11 -4.21 1.14
N LEU A 8 -10.31 -4.16 0.54
CA LEU A 8 -10.80 -2.96 -0.14
C LEU A 8 -10.99 -1.78 0.82
N VAL A 9 -11.64 -2.01 1.97
CA VAL A 9 -11.82 -0.96 2.98
C VAL A 9 -10.46 -0.47 3.49
N ALA A 10 -9.54 -1.39 3.79
CA ALA A 10 -8.19 -1.04 4.21
C ALA A 10 -7.47 -0.18 3.16
N GLY A 11 -7.46 -0.61 1.89
CA GLY A 11 -6.81 0.11 0.80
C GLY A 11 -7.43 1.48 0.49
N VAL A 12 -8.76 1.61 0.60
CA VAL A 12 -9.40 2.93 0.45
C VAL A 12 -9.00 3.86 1.59
N VAL A 13 -9.04 3.38 2.84
CA VAL A 13 -8.70 4.19 4.01
C VAL A 13 -7.22 4.61 3.99
N SER A 14 -6.30 3.67 3.75
CA SER A 14 -4.87 3.98 3.63
C SER A 14 -4.61 4.89 2.43
N GLY A 15 -5.25 4.63 1.29
CA GLY A 15 -5.11 5.44 0.08
C GLY A 15 -5.53 6.89 0.28
N ILE A 16 -6.61 7.15 1.02
CA ILE A 16 -7.03 8.51 1.38
C ILE A 16 -5.96 9.21 2.24
N VAL A 17 -5.41 8.51 3.23
CA VAL A 17 -4.36 9.05 4.10
C VAL A 17 -3.11 9.38 3.29
N LEU A 18 -2.65 8.46 2.43
CA LEU A 18 -1.49 8.66 1.58
C LEU A 18 -1.71 9.80 0.57
N ALA A 19 -2.89 9.88 -0.06
CA ALA A 19 -3.25 10.98 -0.94
C ALA A 19 -3.17 12.34 -0.21
N GLY A 20 -3.69 12.40 1.02
CA GLY A 20 -3.62 13.60 1.85
C GLY A 20 -2.19 14.04 2.14
N ILE A 21 -1.32 13.09 2.52
CA ILE A 21 0.11 13.35 2.76
C ILE A 21 0.80 13.88 1.50
N VAL A 22 0.59 13.20 0.37
CA VAL A 22 1.20 13.57 -0.93
C VAL A 22 0.71 14.94 -1.40
N TYR A 23 -0.58 15.21 -1.26
CA TYR A 23 -1.18 16.50 -1.63
C TYR A 23 -0.67 17.65 -0.76
N ALA A 24 -0.59 17.43 0.56
CA ALA A 24 -0.01 18.40 1.48
C ALA A 24 1.46 18.67 1.12
N HIS A 25 2.26 17.63 0.93
CA HIS A 25 3.66 17.76 0.52
C HIS A 25 3.81 18.53 -0.80
N ALA A 26 3.02 18.20 -1.83
CA ALA A 26 3.07 18.88 -3.12
C ALA A 26 2.65 20.35 -3.04
N THR A 27 1.72 20.68 -2.13
CA THR A 27 1.27 22.06 -1.90
C THR A 27 2.33 22.88 -1.17
N HIS A 28 2.95 22.33 -0.12
CA HIS A 28 4.06 22.99 0.59
C HIS A 28 5.30 23.17 -0.29
N GLY A 29 5.57 22.23 -1.19
CA GLY A 29 6.70 22.26 -2.11
C GLY A 29 6.50 23.12 -3.37
N ASN A 30 5.41 23.91 -3.47
CA ASN A 30 5.07 24.71 -4.66
C ASN A 30 5.14 23.93 -5.99
N LYS A 31 4.76 22.65 -5.97
CA LYS A 31 4.75 21.80 -7.17
C LYS A 31 3.69 22.29 -8.16
N SER A 32 3.86 21.95 -9.44
CA SER A 32 2.92 22.34 -10.49
C SER A 32 1.48 21.89 -10.17
N PRO A 33 0.44 22.62 -10.61
CA PRO A 33 -0.96 22.23 -10.38
C PRO A 33 -1.29 20.82 -10.87
N LYS A 34 -0.62 20.38 -11.95
CA LYS A 34 -0.74 19.03 -12.49
C LYS A 34 -0.17 17.97 -11.53
N ALA A 35 1.06 18.17 -11.03
CA ALA A 35 1.69 17.26 -10.06
C ALA A 35 0.89 17.19 -8.75
N ARG A 36 0.38 18.34 -8.27
CA ARG A 36 -0.46 18.40 -7.07
C ARG A 36 -1.74 17.57 -7.17
N ARG A 37 -2.29 17.37 -8.38
CA ARG A 37 -3.51 16.58 -8.60
C ARG A 37 -3.21 15.12 -8.95
N LEU A 38 -2.21 14.88 -9.80
CA LEU A 38 -1.90 13.53 -10.29
C LEU A 38 -1.12 12.69 -9.29
N SER A 39 -0.13 13.25 -8.59
CA SER A 39 0.72 12.47 -7.68
C SER A 39 -0.06 11.81 -6.53
N PRO A 40 -1.02 12.48 -5.86
CA PRO A 40 -1.87 11.83 -4.85
C PRO A 40 -2.68 10.68 -5.41
N LEU A 41 -3.24 10.84 -6.62
CA LEU A 41 -4.05 9.81 -7.28
C LEU A 41 -3.20 8.59 -7.66
N LEU A 42 -1.97 8.81 -8.15
CA LEU A 42 -1.06 7.72 -8.49
C LEU A 42 -0.63 6.94 -7.25
N VAL A 43 -0.31 7.62 -6.15
CA VAL A 43 0.08 6.95 -4.90
C VAL A 43 -1.10 6.19 -4.29
N ALA A 44 -2.29 6.80 -4.22
CA ALA A 44 -3.48 6.13 -3.72
C ALA A 44 -3.92 4.97 -4.62
N GLY A 45 -3.79 5.11 -5.94
CA GLY A 45 -4.04 4.03 -6.89
C GLY A 45 -3.06 2.87 -6.72
N ALA A 46 -1.77 3.16 -6.55
CA ALA A 46 -0.75 2.15 -6.28
C ALA A 46 -0.99 1.42 -4.95
N ASP A 47 -1.39 2.14 -3.91
CA ASP A 47 -1.77 1.57 -2.61
C ASP A 47 -2.97 0.62 -2.75
N LEU A 48 -4.03 1.07 -3.43
CA LEU A 48 -5.22 0.25 -3.67
C LEU A 48 -4.90 -1.01 -4.50
N LEU A 49 -4.05 -0.89 -5.51
CA LEU A 49 -3.54 -2.03 -6.28
C LEU A 49 -2.67 -2.96 -5.42
N GLY A 50 -1.94 -2.43 -4.44
CA GLY A 50 -1.19 -3.22 -3.46
C GLY A 50 -2.10 -4.09 -2.60
N PHE A 51 -3.16 -3.51 -2.03
CA PHE A 51 -4.15 -4.27 -1.25
C PHE A 51 -4.93 -5.27 -2.09
N PHE A 52 -5.32 -4.88 -3.31
CA PHE A 52 -6.00 -5.80 -4.23
C PHE A 52 -5.07 -6.94 -4.68
N GLY A 53 -3.81 -6.62 -4.97
CA GLY A 53 -2.79 -7.61 -5.30
C GLY A 53 -2.53 -8.58 -4.16
N ALA A 54 -2.44 -8.09 -2.91
CA ALA A 54 -2.28 -8.95 -1.73
C ALA A 54 -3.46 -9.92 -1.55
N TYR A 55 -4.68 -9.53 -1.97
CA TYR A 55 -5.83 -10.42 -2.00
C TYR A 55 -5.78 -11.43 -3.15
N VAL A 56 -5.45 -10.98 -4.37
CA VAL A 56 -5.40 -11.86 -5.56
C VAL A 56 -4.30 -12.91 -5.43
N PHE A 57 -3.15 -12.53 -4.87
CA PHE A 57 -1.98 -13.40 -4.67
C PHE A 57 -1.86 -13.87 -3.22
N GLU A 58 -3.00 -14.05 -2.53
CA GLU A 58 -3.01 -14.40 -1.11
C GLU A 58 -2.22 -15.68 -0.83
N ASP A 59 -2.34 -16.70 -1.69
CA ASP A 59 -1.66 -17.98 -1.52
C ASP A 59 -0.13 -17.83 -1.64
N GLU A 60 0.35 -17.06 -2.61
CA GLU A 60 1.78 -16.77 -2.79
C GLU A 60 2.34 -15.94 -1.64
N VAL A 61 1.58 -14.94 -1.18
CA VAL A 61 1.96 -14.09 -0.03
C VAL A 61 2.06 -14.94 1.24
N ARG A 62 1.08 -15.81 1.49
CA ARG A 62 1.10 -16.74 2.62
C ARG A 62 2.22 -17.75 2.49
N TYR A 63 2.45 -18.29 1.30
CA TYR A 63 3.57 -19.20 1.03
C TYR A 63 4.90 -18.53 1.38
N LEU A 64 5.13 -17.32 0.88
CA LEU A 64 6.35 -16.56 1.15
C LEU A 64 6.52 -16.33 2.67
N TYR A 65 5.46 -15.90 3.34
CA TYR A 65 5.53 -15.62 4.78
C TYR A 65 5.76 -16.88 5.62
N PHE A 66 4.91 -17.90 5.47
CA PHE A 66 4.95 -19.09 6.34
C PHE A 66 6.03 -20.09 5.98
N ARG A 67 6.52 -20.10 4.73
CA ARG A 67 7.56 -21.04 4.31
C ARG A 67 8.95 -20.43 4.30
N VAL A 68 9.08 -19.14 3.98
CA VAL A 68 10.40 -18.48 3.84
C VAL A 68 10.71 -17.59 5.04
N ILE A 69 9.80 -16.71 5.42
CA ILE A 69 10.06 -15.70 6.48
C ILE A 69 9.95 -16.32 7.89
N LYS A 70 8.89 -17.11 8.13
CA LYS A 70 8.60 -17.74 9.42
C LYS A 70 8.34 -19.25 9.24
N PRO A 71 9.39 -20.06 8.95
CA PRO A 71 9.26 -21.50 8.78
C PRO A 71 9.04 -22.20 10.13
N ARG A 72 7.84 -22.07 10.70
CA ARG A 72 7.43 -22.77 11.93
C ARG A 72 6.12 -23.50 11.70
N ALA A 73 6.05 -24.75 12.14
CA ALA A 73 4.83 -25.58 12.12
C ALA A 73 3.82 -25.14 13.20
N ILE A 74 3.44 -23.86 13.18
CA ILE A 74 2.41 -23.32 14.07
C ILE A 74 1.12 -23.25 13.26
N ALA A 75 0.01 -23.70 13.85
CA ALA A 75 -1.32 -23.49 13.30
C ALA A 75 -1.49 -21.99 13.00
N VAL A 76 -1.60 -21.64 11.71
CA VAL A 76 -1.78 -20.26 11.28
C VAL A 76 -3.12 -19.79 11.81
N THR A 77 -3.09 -18.79 12.69
CA THR A 77 -4.34 -18.20 13.16
C THR A 77 -4.96 -17.36 12.04
N PRO A 78 -6.29 -17.29 11.94
CA PRO A 78 -6.95 -16.42 10.95
C PRO A 78 -6.51 -14.96 11.05
N TYR A 79 -6.18 -14.49 12.26
CA TYR A 79 -5.67 -13.14 12.51
C TYR A 79 -4.25 -12.92 11.98
N GLU A 80 -3.39 -13.93 12.04
CA GLU A 80 -2.04 -13.86 11.49
C GLU A 80 -2.09 -13.81 9.96
N ALA A 81 -2.90 -14.64 9.33
CA ALA A 81 -3.11 -14.60 7.88
C ALA A 81 -3.64 -13.23 7.43
N LEU A 82 -4.63 -12.68 8.15
CA LEU A 82 -5.16 -11.35 7.87
C LEU A 82 -4.08 -10.26 8.01
N SER A 83 -3.28 -10.32 9.07
CA SER A 83 -2.20 -9.36 9.31
C SER A 83 -1.14 -9.39 8.22
N VAL A 84 -0.81 -10.58 7.71
CA VAL A 84 0.12 -10.74 6.59
C VAL A 84 -0.45 -10.10 5.32
N THR A 85 -1.70 -10.41 4.96
CA THR A 85 -2.35 -9.85 3.76
C THR A 85 -2.44 -8.32 3.84
N LEU A 86 -2.88 -7.77 4.97
CA LEU A 86 -2.95 -6.32 5.17
C LEU A 86 -1.56 -5.67 5.18
N GLY A 87 -0.58 -6.30 5.83
CA GLY A 87 0.80 -5.83 5.88
C GLY A 87 1.44 -5.78 4.50
N SER A 88 1.23 -6.80 3.67
CA SER A 88 1.72 -6.83 2.30
C SER A 88 1.14 -5.71 1.45
N GLY A 89 -0.17 -5.44 1.55
CA GLY A 89 -0.79 -4.30 0.88
C GLY A 89 -0.20 -2.97 1.33
N LEU A 90 -0.07 -2.77 2.65
CA LEU A 90 0.49 -1.55 3.23
C LEU A 90 1.95 -1.30 2.80
N LEU A 91 2.76 -2.35 2.66
CA LEU A 91 4.15 -2.23 2.19
C LEU A 91 4.22 -1.65 0.78
N VAL A 92 3.28 -2.00 -0.11
CA VAL A 92 3.20 -1.41 -1.45
C VAL A 92 2.86 0.08 -1.36
N GLY A 93 1.91 0.47 -0.53
CA GLY A 93 1.56 1.87 -0.28
C GLY A 93 2.73 2.70 0.25
N ILE A 94 3.44 2.16 1.24
CA ILE A 94 4.66 2.78 1.79
C ILE A 94 5.73 2.90 0.69
N GLY A 95 5.93 1.85 -0.11
CA GLY A 95 6.86 1.87 -1.24
C GLY A 95 6.51 2.94 -2.28
N ALA A 96 5.22 3.10 -2.60
CA ALA A 96 4.73 4.14 -3.50
C ALA A 96 4.98 5.55 -2.93
N LEU A 97 4.70 5.76 -1.65
CA LEU A 97 4.98 7.03 -0.97
C LEU A 97 6.49 7.36 -0.96
N VAL A 98 7.34 6.39 -0.60
CA VAL A 98 8.80 6.57 -0.59
C VAL A 98 9.32 6.88 -1.99
N SER A 99 8.83 6.18 -3.01
CA SER A 99 9.18 6.43 -4.41
C SER A 99 8.78 7.84 -4.84
N TYR A 100 7.57 8.28 -4.49
CA TYR A 100 7.13 9.65 -4.73
C TYR A 100 8.05 10.68 -4.07
N LEU A 101 8.39 10.50 -2.79
CA LEU A 101 9.26 11.44 -2.08
C LEU A 101 10.67 11.51 -2.69
N ALA A 102 11.22 10.36 -3.09
CA ALA A 102 12.51 10.29 -3.77
C ALA A 102 12.51 10.99 -5.13
N LEU A 103 11.47 10.76 -5.94
CA LEU A 103 11.31 11.41 -7.25
C LEU A 103 11.07 12.91 -7.12
N SER A 104 10.26 13.32 -6.13
CA SER A 104 10.00 14.72 -5.81
C SER A 104 11.28 15.47 -5.41
N ARG A 105 12.17 14.80 -4.67
CA ARG A 105 13.48 15.34 -4.28
C ARG A 105 14.43 15.50 -5.47
N ASN A 106 14.39 14.58 -6.43
CA ASN A 106 15.24 14.62 -7.61
C ASN A 106 14.72 15.55 -8.72
N GLY A 107 13.58 16.23 -8.50
CA GLY A 107 12.98 17.16 -9.45
C GLY A 107 12.23 16.49 -10.61
N THR A 108 12.04 15.17 -10.57
CA THR A 108 11.38 14.40 -11.63
C THR A 108 9.85 14.53 -11.58
N VAL A 109 9.30 14.88 -10.40
CA VAL A 109 7.86 15.02 -10.13
C VAL A 109 7.57 16.28 -9.31
#